data_AF-A0A6B3ICH7-F1
#
_entry.id   AF-A0A6B3ICH7-F1
#
_cell.length_a   1.000
_cell.length_b   1.000
_cell.length_c   1.000
_cell.angle_alpha   90.00
_cell.angle_beta   90.00
_cell.angle_gamma   90.00
#
_symmetry.space_group_name_H-M   'P 1'
#
loop_
_entity.id
_entity.type
_entity.pdbx_description
1 polymer ?
#
loop_
_entity_poly.entity_id
_entity_poly.type
_entity_poly.pdbx_seq_one_letter_code
_entity_poly.pdbx_strand_id
1 'polypeptide(L)'
;MRRTPARRAAVAATVLALLLTGCSATDDGRDADGTIRLRFQSLAWQKESVDANKQLVKEWNAAHPGVQVDYVQGSWDNVHD
;
A
#
# COMPACT_ATOMS: atom_id res chain seq x y z
N MET A 1 -45.66 -24.17 -5.15
CA MET A 1 -44.30 -23.64 -4.90
C MET A 1 -44.36 -22.14 -4.59
N ARG A 2 -44.53 -21.73 -3.33
CA ARG A 2 -44.36 -20.33 -2.88
C ARG A 2 -43.00 -20.23 -2.17
N ARG A 3 -41.93 -20.10 -2.94
CA ARG A 3 -40.54 -19.98 -2.44
C ARG A 3 -39.79 -18.97 -3.31
N THR A 4 -40.17 -17.70 -3.26
CA THR A 4 -39.62 -16.73 -4.24
C THR A 4 -39.23 -15.36 -3.66
N PRO A 5 -40.04 -14.66 -2.84
CA PRO A 5 -39.65 -13.32 -2.38
C PRO A 5 -38.54 -13.37 -1.32
N ALA A 6 -38.64 -14.29 -0.34
CA ALA A 6 -37.65 -14.40 0.74
C ALA A 6 -36.25 -14.81 0.24
N ARG A 7 -36.18 -15.66 -0.80
CA ARG A 7 -34.90 -16.07 -1.40
C ARG A 7 -34.23 -14.94 -2.17
N ARG A 8 -35.00 -14.13 -2.90
CA ARG A 8 -34.47 -12.96 -3.61
C ARG A 8 -33.99 -11.87 -2.65
N ALA A 9 -34.73 -11.64 -1.57
CA ALA A 9 -34.33 -10.71 -0.52
C ALA A 9 -33.03 -11.16 0.18
N ALA A 10 -32.89 -12.46 0.48
CA ALA A 10 -31.66 -13.00 1.05
C ALA A 10 -30.45 -12.80 0.13
N VAL A 11 -30.59 -13.08 -1.17
CA VAL A 11 -29.51 -12.87 -2.16
C VAL A 11 -29.13 -11.39 -2.25
N ALA A 12 -30.12 -10.49 -2.33
CA ALA A 12 -29.85 -9.05 -2.38
C ALA A 12 -29.13 -8.55 -1.12
N ALA A 13 -29.52 -9.04 0.06
CA ALA A 13 -28.85 -8.72 1.32
C ALA A 13 -27.41 -9.24 1.37
N THR A 14 -27.16 -10.45 0.88
CA THR A 14 -25.79 -11.00 0.81
C THR A 14 -24.91 -10.22 -0.16
N VAL A 15 -25.44 -9.85 -1.34
CA VAL A 15 -24.72 -9.02 -2.32
C VAL A 15 -24.41 -7.65 -1.73
N LEU A 16 -25.37 -7.03 -1.06
CA LEU A 16 -25.17 -5.73 -0.40
C LEU A 16 -24.13 -5.82 0.72
N ALA A 17 -24.17 -6.87 1.54
CA ALA A 17 -23.17 -7.10 2.58
C ALA A 17 -21.76 -7.27 2.00
N LEU A 18 -21.61 -8.01 0.89
CA LEU A 18 -20.32 -8.15 0.20
C LEU A 18 -19.85 -6.83 -0.40
N LEU A 19 -20.73 -6.03 -1.00
CA LEU A 19 -20.38 -4.71 -1.55
C LEU A 19 -19.94 -3.74 -0.44
N LEU A 20 -20.58 -3.80 0.73
CA LEU A 20 -20.21 -2.97 1.89
C LEU A 20 -18.81 -3.31 2.43
N THR A 21 -18.38 -4.58 2.38
CA THR A 21 -17.01 -4.94 2.80
C THR A 21 -15.92 -4.30 1.93
N GLY A 22 -16.20 -4.02 0.66
CA GLY A 22 -15.28 -3.29 -0.24
C GLY A 22 -15.21 -1.78 0.03
N CYS A 23 -16.26 -1.20 0.63
CA CYS A 23 -16.31 0.23 0.95
C CYS A 23 -15.82 0.56 2.37
N SER A 24 -15.73 -0.44 3.26
CA SER A 24 -15.32 -0.25 4.67
C SER A 24 -13.92 -0.79 4.98
N ALA A 25 -13.26 -1.42 4.02
CA ALA A 25 -11.85 -1.77 4.14
C ALA A 25 -11.00 -0.49 3.99
N THR A 26 -10.94 0.30 5.05
CA THR A 26 -9.96 1.37 5.15
C THR A 26 -8.61 0.72 5.48
N ASP A 27 -7.95 0.20 4.44
CA ASP A 27 -6.51 -0.03 4.51
C ASP A 27 -5.87 1.35 4.60
N ASP A 28 -5.46 1.73 5.81
CA ASP A 28 -4.84 3.02 6.08
C ASP A 28 -3.33 3.00 5.76
N GLY A 29 -2.86 1.96 5.06
CA GLY A 29 -1.48 1.77 4.64
C GLY A 29 -0.52 1.44 5.78
N ARG A 30 -1.03 1.08 6.96
CA ARG A 30 -0.23 0.74 8.14
C ARG A 30 -0.05 -0.77 8.26
N ASP A 31 1.16 -1.16 8.65
CA ASP A 31 1.45 -2.53 9.08
C ASP A 31 0.72 -2.87 10.39
N ALA A 32 0.75 -4.15 10.77
CA ALA A 32 0.19 -4.63 12.03
C ALA A 32 0.79 -3.95 13.28
N ASP A 33 1.99 -3.38 13.16
CA ASP A 33 2.66 -2.61 14.22
C ASP A 33 2.30 -1.11 14.21
N GLY A 34 1.44 -0.67 13.28
CA GLY A 34 1.01 0.72 13.11
C GLY A 34 1.97 1.59 12.29
N THR A 35 3.07 1.03 11.79
CA THR A 35 4.06 1.75 10.98
C THR A 35 3.62 1.83 9.52
N ILE A 36 3.84 2.97 8.88
CA ILE A 36 3.73 3.08 7.42
C ILE A 36 5.08 2.72 6.81
N ARG A 37 5.14 1.71 5.93
CA ARG A 37 6.37 1.34 5.19
C ARG A 37 6.27 1.73 3.73
N LEU A 38 7.20 2.58 3.30
CA LEU A 38 7.29 3.06 1.93
C LEU A 38 8.56 2.51 1.26
N ARG A 39 8.49 2.25 -0.03
CA ARG A 39 9.67 1.92 -0.84
C ARG A 39 10.02 3.11 -1.71
N PHE A 40 11.19 3.70 -1.48
CA PHE A 40 11.72 4.76 -2.33
C PHE A 40 12.58 4.14 -3.42
N GLN A 41 12.03 4.05 -4.63
CA GLN A 41 12.80 3.61 -5.79
C GLN A 41 13.53 4.79 -6.44
N SER A 42 14.85 4.72 -6.47
CA SER A 42 15.72 5.71 -7.10
C SER A 42 16.39 5.11 -8.34
N LEU A 43 16.37 5.85 -9.45
CA LEU A 43 17.09 5.53 -10.69
C LEU A 43 18.43 6.26 -10.79
N ALA A 44 18.83 6.97 -9.72
CA ALA A 44 20.13 7.59 -9.66
C ALA A 44 21.23 6.52 -9.76
N TRP A 45 22.20 6.75 -10.64
CA TRP A 45 23.29 5.80 -10.91
C TRP A 45 24.67 6.38 -10.57
N GLN A 46 24.77 7.71 -10.47
CA GLN A 46 25.97 8.39 -9.98
C GLN A 46 26.18 8.08 -8.50
N LYS A 47 27.39 7.64 -8.14
CA LYS A 47 27.73 7.21 -6.78
C LYS A 47 27.34 8.25 -5.73
N GLU A 48 27.64 9.51 -5.99
CA GLU A 48 27.36 10.62 -5.09
C GLU A 48 25.86 10.78 -4.84
N SER A 49 25.04 10.58 -5.87
CA SER A 49 23.58 10.64 -5.75
C SER A 49 23.00 9.42 -5.04
N VAL A 50 23.56 8.23 -5.28
CA VAL A 50 23.18 7.01 -4.56
C VAL A 50 23.49 7.14 -3.07
N ASP A 51 24.68 7.63 -2.73
CA ASP A 51 25.10 7.81 -1.34
C ASP A 51 24.27 8.89 -0.64
N ALA A 52 23.99 10.01 -1.32
CA ALA A 52 23.12 11.05 -0.80
C ALA A 52 21.70 10.53 -0.52
N ASN A 53 21.11 9.77 -1.44
CA ASN A 53 19.77 9.21 -1.25
C ASN A 53 19.71 8.23 -0.07
N LYS A 54 20.74 7.38 0.08
CA LYS A 54 20.83 6.47 1.25
C LYS A 54 20.95 7.23 2.56
N GLN A 55 21.75 8.30 2.58
CA GLN A 55 21.91 9.13 3.78
C GLN A 55 20.59 9.82 4.14
N LEU A 56 19.88 10.37 3.15
CA LEU A 56 18.56 10.98 3.35
C LEU A 56 17.54 9.98 3.89
N VAL A 57 17.48 8.75 3.36
CA VAL A 57 16.60 7.69 3.87
C VAL A 57 16.93 7.35 5.32
N LYS A 58 18.22 7.26 5.67
CA LYS A 58 18.67 7.00 7.03
C LYS A 58 18.24 8.11 8.00
N GLU A 59 18.45 9.36 7.63
CA GLU A 59 18.05 10.53 8.42
C GLU A 59 16.54 10.59 8.59
N TRP A 60 15.79 10.34 7.52
CA TRP A 60 14.34 10.28 7.56
C TRP A 60 13.85 9.22 8.55
N ASN A 61 14.33 7.97 8.45
CA ASN A 61 13.88 6.87 9.30
C ASN A 61 14.20 7.11 10.78
N ALA A 62 15.32 7.77 11.08
CA ALA A 62 15.69 8.16 12.44
C ALA A 62 14.75 9.24 13.00
N ALA A 63 14.34 10.21 12.18
CA ALA A 63 13.44 11.28 12.58
C ALA A 63 11.95 10.86 12.60
N HIS A 64 11.58 9.78 11.88
CA HIS A 64 10.18 9.40 11.65
C HIS A 64 9.93 7.92 11.98
N PRO A 65 9.90 7.52 13.27
CA PRO A 65 9.68 6.13 13.64
C PRO A 65 8.34 5.55 13.15
N GLY A 66 7.30 6.37 12.97
CA GLY A 66 6.00 5.95 12.45
C GLY A 66 5.91 5.81 10.93
N VAL A 67 6.91 6.28 10.18
CA VAL A 67 6.97 6.20 8.71
C VAL A 67 8.36 5.81 8.28
N GLN A 68 8.53 4.54 7.95
CA GLN A 68 9.82 3.96 7.56
C GLN A 68 9.93 3.85 6.03
N VAL A 69 11.10 4.18 5.50
CA VAL A 69 11.39 4.17 4.07
C VAL A 69 12.52 3.17 3.79
N ASP A 70 12.27 2.27 2.84
CA ASP A 70 13.27 1.37 2.29
C ASP A 70 13.83 1.94 0.99
N TYR A 71 15.15 2.10 0.90
CA TYR A 71 15.82 2.50 -0.34
C TYR A 71 15.89 1.32 -1.32
N VAL A 72 15.33 1.49 -2.52
CA VAL A 72 15.37 0.51 -3.60
C VAL A 72 16.13 1.11 -4.77
N GLN A 73 17.28 0.52 -5.12
CA GLN A 73 17.99 0.91 -6.34
C GLN A 73 17.28 0.32 -7.56
N GLY A 74 16.72 1.17 -8.41
CA GLY A 74 16.19 0.77 -9.70
C GLY A 74 17.25 0.81 -10.79
N SER A 75 16.95 0.14 -11.91
CA SER A 75 17.66 0.28 -13.18
C SER A 75 16.71 0.85 -14.21
N TRP A 76 17.24 1.67 -15.11
CA TRP A 76 16.51 2.18 -16.28
C TRP A 76 16.04 1.04 -17.21
N ASP A 77 16.72 -0.10 -17.22
CA ASP A 77 16.36 -1.26 -18.05
C ASP A 77 14.96 -1.83 -17.73
N ASN A 78 14.46 -1.57 -16.52
CA ASN A 78 13.21 -2.13 -16.00
C ASN A 78 12.07 -1.11 -15.93
N VAL A 79 12.29 0.12 -16.40
CA VAL A 79 11.27 1.18 -16.42
C VAL A 79 10.74 1.31 -17.83
N HIS A 80 9.43 1.18 -17.99
CA HIS A 80 8.72 1.40 -19.25
C HIS A 80 7.80 2.61 -19.07
N ASP A 81 7.86 3.55 -20.01
CA ASP A 81 6.90 4.66 -20.14
C ASP A 81 5.74 4.20 -21.05
#